data_AF-A0A1G1PI07-F1
#
_entry.id   AF-A0A1G1PI07-F1
#
_cell.length_a   1.000
_cell.length_b   1.000
_cell.length_c   1.000
_cell.angle_alpha   90.00
_cell.angle_beta   90.00
_cell.angle_gamma   90.00
#
_symmetry.space_group_name_H-M   'P 1'
#
loop_
_entity.id
_entity.type
_entity.pdbx_description
1 polymer ?
#
loop_
_entity_poly.entity_id
_entity_poly.type
_entity_poly.pdbx_seq_one_letter_code
_entity_poly.pdbx_strand_id
1 'polypeptide(L)'
;MTDMRNIIPLMLIAAFALSVCGCTEKGPKKEVIATIGDYSLYKEDFLSELSLYPPEYRNKIPKEQLLNDIIEKKILLLEAQRQGLDRNPEFMKMVERFWEQSLLRSLLNKKSEEILSSMPQTEKDRNQKASGMIKSWIVDLERKTRIDINREALEKIRIK
;
A
#
# COMPACT_ATOMS: atom_id res chain seq x y z
N MET A 1 -22.31 25.66 59.88
CA MET A 1 -22.62 24.34 59.29
C MET A 1 -22.86 24.57 57.81
N THR A 2 -21.82 24.43 57.00
CA THR A 2 -21.87 24.62 55.54
C THR A 2 -22.35 23.34 54.89
N ASP A 3 -23.42 23.46 54.10
CA ASP A 3 -24.13 22.36 53.47
C ASP A 3 -23.24 21.53 52.53
N MET A 4 -23.11 20.26 52.89
CA MET A 4 -22.27 19.23 52.30
C MET A 4 -22.81 18.69 50.96
N ARG A 5 -23.59 19.49 50.21
CA ARG A 5 -24.35 19.05 49.03
C ARG A 5 -23.83 19.58 47.69
N ASN A 6 -22.79 20.42 47.68
CA ASN A 6 -22.22 21.02 46.48
C ASN A 6 -20.73 20.71 46.24
N ILE A 7 -20.15 19.79 47.02
CA ILE A 7 -18.71 19.43 46.93
C ILE A 7 -18.48 18.25 45.96
N ILE A 8 -19.55 17.48 45.67
CA ILE A 8 -19.50 16.29 44.81
C ILE A 8 -19.20 16.61 43.33
N PRO A 9 -19.73 17.68 42.67
CA PRO A 9 -19.42 17.93 41.28
C PRO A 9 -18.03 18.55 41.08
N LEU A 10 -17.43 19.17 42.11
CA LEU A 10 -16.10 19.76 42.03
C LEU A 10 -14.98 18.69 42.13
N MET A 11 -15.26 17.58 42.83
CA MET A 11 -14.31 16.48 42.98
C MET A 11 -14.26 15.55 41.75
N LEU A 12 -15.32 15.51 40.93
CA LEU A 12 -15.38 14.71 39.70
C LEU A 12 -14.67 15.37 38.50
N ILE A 13 -14.56 16.70 38.47
CA ILE A 13 -13.83 17.43 37.40
C ILE A 13 -12.31 17.36 37.62
N ALA A 14 -11.85 17.32 38.87
CA ALA A 14 -10.43 17.16 39.20
C ALA A 14 -9.88 15.75 38.87
N ALA A 15 -10.73 14.72 38.86
CA ALA A 15 -10.33 13.35 38.53
C ALA A 15 -10.15 13.11 37.01
N PHE A 16 -10.77 13.94 36.16
CA PHE A 16 -10.63 13.82 34.70
C PHE A 16 -9.38 14.54 34.15
N ALA A 17 -8.77 15.43 34.94
CA ALA A 17 -7.59 16.20 34.53
C ALA A 17 -6.26 15.45 34.65
N LEU A 18 -6.20 14.32 35.37
CA LEU A 18 -4.96 13.55 35.56
C LEU A 18 -4.78 12.36 34.59
N SER A 19 -5.72 12.12 33.67
CA SER A 19 -5.68 10.93 32.81
C SER A 19 -5.11 11.18 31.39
N VAL A 20 -4.42 12.30 31.15
CA VAL A 20 -3.78 12.59 29.84
C VAL A 20 -2.26 12.81 29.97
N CYS A 21 -1.62 12.13 30.91
CA CYS A 21 -0.17 11.93 30.86
C CYS A 21 0.13 10.51 30.39
N GLY A 22 -0.43 10.16 29.22
CA GLY A 22 0.06 9.05 28.44
C GLY A 22 1.47 9.40 27.99
N CYS A 23 2.46 8.85 28.68
CA CYS A 23 3.82 8.75 28.18
C CYS A 23 3.76 8.08 26.81
N THR A 24 3.73 8.88 25.76
CA THR A 24 4.05 8.42 24.41
C THR A 24 5.48 7.92 24.49
N GLU A 25 5.65 6.60 24.53
CA GLU A 25 6.92 5.98 24.18
C GLU A 25 7.35 6.62 22.87
N LYS A 26 8.42 7.43 22.95
CA LYS A 26 9.10 7.92 21.77
C LYS A 26 9.68 6.68 21.11
N GLY A 27 8.89 6.07 20.22
CA GLY A 27 9.37 5.11 19.25
C GLY A 27 10.63 5.66 18.57
N PRO A 28 11.45 4.80 17.95
CA PRO A 28 12.75 5.19 17.42
C PRO A 28 12.63 6.51 16.67
N LYS A 29 13.39 7.52 17.12
CA LYS A 29 13.39 8.85 16.50
C LYS A 29 13.81 8.65 15.05
N LYS A 30 12.84 8.71 14.14
CA LYS A 30 13.12 8.65 12.70
C LYS A 30 14.00 9.85 12.35
N GLU A 31 15.15 9.57 11.73
CA GLU A 31 16.14 10.59 11.40
C GLU A 31 15.64 11.38 10.19
N VAL A 32 15.24 12.64 10.41
CA VAL A 32 14.84 13.56 9.33
C VAL A 32 16.09 14.07 8.65
N ILE A 33 16.18 13.90 7.33
CA ILE A 33 17.33 14.34 6.53
C ILE A 33 17.02 15.59 5.70
N ALA A 34 15.75 15.86 5.40
CA ALA A 34 15.29 17.08 4.72
C ALA A 34 13.82 17.38 5.06
N THR A 35 13.41 18.65 4.93
CA THR A 35 12.02 19.08 5.06
C THR A 35 11.61 19.84 3.79
N ILE A 36 10.47 19.46 3.19
CA ILE A 36 9.98 19.92 1.90
C ILE A 36 8.53 20.39 2.10
N GLY A 37 8.34 21.67 2.41
CA GLY A 37 7.04 22.17 2.90
C GLY A 37 6.65 21.44 4.19
N ASP A 38 5.46 20.83 4.19
CA ASP A 38 4.96 20.05 5.33
C ASP A 38 5.44 18.57 5.32
N TYR A 39 6.19 18.15 4.30
CA TYR A 39 6.71 16.80 4.19
C TYR A 39 8.11 16.69 4.80
N SER A 40 8.29 15.80 5.77
CA SER A 40 9.61 15.40 6.28
C SER A 40 10.12 14.18 5.53
N LEU A 41 11.28 14.30 4.89
CA LEU A 41 11.99 13.18 4.28
C LEU A 41 12.86 12.51 5.36
N TYR A 42 12.55 11.25 5.66
CA TYR A 42 13.31 10.45 6.62
C TYR A 42 14.41 9.64 5.94
N LYS A 43 15.39 9.21 6.72
CA LYS A 43 16.46 8.31 6.26
C LYS A 43 15.92 7.04 5.62
N GLU A 44 14.86 6.46 6.17
CA GLU A 44 14.24 5.25 5.63
C GLU A 44 13.62 5.50 4.25
N ASP A 45 13.00 6.67 4.04
CA ASP A 45 12.43 7.05 2.74
C ASP A 45 13.55 7.16 1.69
N PHE A 46 14.67 7.80 2.06
CA PHE A 46 15.83 7.92 1.19
C PHE A 46 16.40 6.55 0.81
N LEU A 47 16.56 5.65 1.78
CA LEU A 47 17.05 4.28 1.53
C LEU A 47 16.07 3.46 0.67
N SER A 48 14.77 3.62 0.89
CA SER A 48 13.73 3.01 0.07
C SER A 48 13.82 3.50 -1.37
N GLU A 49 13.98 4.80 -1.58
CA GLU A 49 14.10 5.39 -2.91
C GLU A 49 15.37 4.91 -3.63
N LEU A 50 16.50 4.83 -2.90
CA LEU A 50 17.76 4.27 -3.42
C LEU A 50 17.64 2.81 -3.85
N SER A 51 16.75 2.03 -3.22
CA SER A 51 16.53 0.63 -3.58
C SER A 51 15.90 0.45 -4.96
N LEU A 52 15.28 1.50 -5.52
CA LEU A 52 14.68 1.48 -6.85
C LEU A 52 15.71 1.65 -7.97
N TYR A 53 16.90 2.16 -7.65
CA TYR A 53 17.98 2.35 -8.61
C TYR A 53 18.87 1.10 -8.70
N PRO A 54 19.38 0.76 -9.90
CA PRO A 54 20.37 -0.30 -10.05
C PRO A 54 21.61 -0.06 -9.16
N PRO A 55 22.22 -1.12 -8.59
CA PRO A 55 23.40 -1.00 -7.72
C PRO A 55 24.56 -0.22 -8.35
N GLU A 56 24.73 -0.33 -9.67
CA GLU A 56 25.78 0.34 -10.43
C GLU A 56 25.58 1.85 -10.51
N TYR A 57 24.33 2.31 -10.42
CA TYR A 57 23.96 3.73 -10.47
C TYR A 57 24.14 4.38 -9.09
N ARG A 58 23.59 3.77 -8.02
CA ARG A 58 23.66 4.32 -6.65
C ARG A 58 25.08 4.45 -6.09
N ASN A 59 26.02 3.62 -6.56
CA ASN A 59 27.40 3.62 -6.07
C ASN A 59 28.29 4.66 -6.78
N LYS A 60 27.84 5.24 -7.88
CA LYS A 60 28.61 6.19 -8.71
C LYS A 60 28.20 7.64 -8.52
N ILE A 61 27.03 7.89 -7.93
CA ILE A 61 26.45 9.22 -7.80
C ILE A 61 26.61 9.72 -6.36
N PRO A 62 27.02 10.97 -6.13
CA PRO A 62 27.07 11.56 -4.80
C PRO A 62 25.70 11.50 -4.10
N LYS A 63 25.70 11.27 -2.78
CA LYS A 63 24.46 11.16 -2.00
C LYS A 63 23.65 12.46 -2.04
N GLU A 64 24.33 13.59 -2.09
CA GLU A 64 23.76 14.92 -2.17
C GLU A 64 23.00 15.12 -3.49
N GLN A 65 23.53 14.58 -4.59
CA GLN A 65 22.85 14.63 -5.88
C GLN A 65 21.59 13.76 -5.87
N LEU A 66 21.67 12.52 -5.36
CA LEU A 66 20.51 11.66 -5.20
C LEU A 66 19.44 12.29 -4.30
N LEU A 67 19.87 12.96 -3.21
CA LEU A 67 18.96 13.68 -2.32
C LEU A 67 18.24 14.82 -3.05
N ASN A 68 18.96 15.61 -3.84
CA ASN A 68 18.37 16.70 -4.62
C ASN A 68 17.35 16.17 -5.64
N ASP A 69 17.65 15.08 -6.34
CA ASP A 69 16.70 14.45 -7.30
C ASP A 69 15.40 14.02 -6.60
N ILE A 70 15.51 13.47 -5.38
CA ILE A 70 14.35 13.05 -4.57
C ILE A 70 13.53 14.27 -4.12
N ILE A 71 14.20 15.34 -3.69
CA ILE A 71 13.54 16.60 -3.31
C ILE A 71 12.78 17.18 -4.50
N GLU A 72 13.41 17.26 -5.67
CA GLU A 72 12.80 17.78 -6.89
C GLU A 72 11.57 16.96 -7.29
N LYS A 73 11.69 15.63 -7.33
CA LYS A 73 10.56 14.72 -7.56
C LYS A 73 9.43 14.99 -6.57
N LYS A 74 9.74 15.18 -5.28
CA LYS A 74 8.71 15.42 -4.26
C LYS A 74 8.00 16.76 -4.45
N ILE A 75 8.73 17.82 -4.81
CA ILE A 75 8.15 19.13 -5.13
C ILE A 75 7.14 18.99 -6.30
N LEU A 76 7.51 18.28 -7.36
CA LEU A 76 6.63 18.05 -8.51
C LEU A 76 5.37 17.25 -8.15
N LEU A 77 5.51 16.23 -7.29
CA LEU A 77 4.37 15.44 -6.81
C LEU A 77 3.41 16.29 -5.95
N LEU A 78 3.94 17.15 -5.06
CA LEU A 78 3.12 18.06 -4.27
C LEU A 78 2.33 19.03 -5.16
N GLU A 79 2.98 19.55 -6.21
CA GLU A 79 2.32 20.41 -7.19
C GLU A 79 1.23 19.67 -7.97
N ALA A 80 1.48 18.42 -8.39
CA ALA A 80 0.47 17.57 -9.02
C ALA A 80 -0.77 17.35 -8.13
N GLN A 81 -0.56 17.13 -6.83
CA GLN A 81 -1.65 17.01 -5.85
C GLN A 81 -2.39 18.33 -5.65
N ARG A 82 -1.66 19.46 -5.59
CA ARG A 82 -2.25 20.80 -5.50
C ARG A 82 -3.16 21.10 -6.70
N GLN A 83 -2.79 20.62 -7.88
CA GLN A 83 -3.60 20.70 -9.10
C GLN A 83 -4.74 19.67 -9.16
N GLY A 84 -4.84 18.77 -8.18
CA GLY A 84 -5.88 17.75 -8.11
C GLY A 84 -5.73 16.61 -9.11
N LEU A 85 -4.54 16.40 -9.67
CA LEU A 85 -4.28 15.31 -10.62
C LEU A 85 -4.49 13.93 -9.97
N ASP A 86 -4.23 13.82 -8.66
CA ASP A 86 -4.44 12.64 -7.84
C ASP A 86 -5.93 12.34 -7.55
N ARG A 87 -6.84 13.24 -7.92
CA ARG A 87 -8.30 13.08 -7.77
C ARG A 87 -9.02 13.02 -9.11
N ASN A 88 -8.29 13.12 -10.21
CA ASN A 88 -8.86 13.03 -11.55
C ASN A 88 -9.47 11.63 -11.76
N PRO A 89 -10.74 11.52 -12.21
CA PRO A 89 -11.38 10.22 -12.40
C PRO A 89 -10.65 9.26 -13.34
N GLU A 90 -10.00 9.76 -14.39
CA GLU A 90 -9.24 8.93 -15.33
C GLU A 90 -7.91 8.47 -14.73
N PHE A 91 -7.26 9.32 -13.94
CA PHE A 91 -6.08 8.90 -13.16
C PHE A 91 -6.45 7.83 -12.13
N MET A 92 -7.53 8.02 -11.39
CA MET A 92 -7.99 7.05 -10.39
C MET A 92 -8.34 5.69 -11.01
N LYS A 93 -9.02 5.68 -12.16
CA LYS A 93 -9.27 4.44 -12.92
C LYS A 93 -7.98 3.78 -13.40
N MET A 94 -6.98 4.57 -13.81
CA MET A 94 -5.67 4.03 -14.20
C MET A 94 -4.98 3.37 -12.99
N VAL A 95 -4.98 4.02 -11.84
CA VAL A 95 -4.43 3.47 -10.59
C VAL A 95 -5.16 2.19 -10.17
N GLU A 96 -6.48 2.18 -10.23
CA GLU A 96 -7.31 1.00 -9.93
C GLU A 96 -6.96 -0.18 -10.84
N ARG A 97 -6.90 0.05 -12.16
CA ARG A 97 -6.50 -0.99 -13.13
C ARG A 97 -5.09 -1.51 -12.86
N PHE A 98 -4.15 -0.61 -12.57
CA PHE A 98 -2.77 -1.02 -12.24
C PHE A 98 -2.73 -1.86 -10.96
N TRP A 99 -3.50 -1.47 -9.95
CA TRP A 99 -3.63 -2.22 -8.70
C TRP A 99 -4.23 -3.61 -8.93
N GLU A 100 -5.33 -3.72 -9.67
CA GLU A 100 -5.98 -5.00 -10.01
C GLU A 100 -5.00 -5.94 -10.73
N GLN A 101 -4.31 -5.45 -11.76
CA GLN A 101 -3.35 -6.25 -12.53
C GLN A 101 -2.16 -6.68 -11.68
N SER A 102 -1.62 -5.78 -10.85
CA SER A 102 -0.50 -6.08 -9.95
C SER A 102 -0.87 -7.11 -8.89
N LEU A 103 -2.08 -7.02 -8.35
CA LEU A 103 -2.59 -7.96 -7.36
C LEU A 103 -2.83 -9.33 -7.99
N LEU A 104 -3.47 -9.38 -9.17
CA LEU A 104 -3.69 -10.61 -9.92
C LEU A 104 -2.37 -11.31 -10.24
N ARG A 105 -1.38 -10.57 -10.76
CA ARG A 105 -0.03 -11.10 -11.04
C ARG A 105 0.63 -11.65 -9.78
N SER A 106 0.58 -10.91 -8.68
CA SER A 106 1.14 -11.35 -7.40
C SER A 106 0.50 -12.65 -6.92
N LEU A 107 -0.82 -12.77 -7.01
CA LEU A 107 -1.56 -13.97 -6.62
C LEU A 107 -1.18 -15.18 -7.50
N LEU A 108 -1.15 -15.00 -8.83
CA LEU A 108 -0.80 -16.06 -9.77
C LEU A 108 0.65 -16.52 -9.60
N ASN A 109 1.59 -15.59 -9.41
CA ASN A 109 3.00 -15.92 -9.15
C ASN A 109 3.13 -16.75 -7.87
N LYS A 110 2.52 -16.30 -6.77
CA LYS A 110 2.52 -17.02 -5.49
C LYS A 110 1.97 -18.44 -5.65
N LYS A 111 0.86 -18.61 -6.38
CA LYS A 111 0.28 -19.93 -6.59
C LYS A 111 1.15 -20.81 -7.49
N SER A 112 1.76 -20.23 -8.52
CA SER A 112 2.70 -20.92 -9.40
C SER A 112 3.91 -21.43 -8.63
N GLU A 113 4.50 -20.60 -7.77
CA GLU A 113 5.62 -20.96 -6.90
C GLU A 113 5.25 -22.09 -5.94
N GLU A 114 4.07 -22.04 -5.31
CA GLU A 114 3.56 -23.11 -4.45
C GLU A 114 3.47 -24.44 -5.18
N ILE A 115 2.85 -24.44 -6.37
CA ILE A 115 2.69 -25.65 -7.20
C ILE A 115 4.06 -26.17 -7.65
N LEU A 116 4.93 -25.31 -8.19
CA LEU A 116 6.23 -25.72 -8.71
C LEU A 116 7.15 -26.25 -7.61
N SER A 117 7.08 -25.68 -6.41
CA SER A 117 7.85 -26.13 -5.23
C SER A 117 7.39 -27.50 -4.73
N SER A 118 6.13 -27.86 -4.96
CA SER A 118 5.59 -29.19 -4.61
C SER A 118 5.96 -30.30 -5.60
N MET A 119 6.57 -29.96 -6.73
CA MET A 119 6.87 -30.90 -7.82
C MET A 119 8.38 -31.18 -7.93
N PRO A 120 8.79 -32.41 -8.28
CA PRO A 120 10.18 -32.71 -8.61
C PRO A 120 10.69 -31.84 -9.78
N GLN A 121 11.93 -31.37 -9.71
CA GLN A 121 12.55 -30.60 -10.79
C GLN A 121 12.73 -31.42 -12.07
N THR A 122 12.89 -32.74 -11.93
CA THR A 122 13.05 -33.72 -13.03
C THR A 122 11.73 -34.13 -13.67
N GLU A 123 10.61 -33.58 -13.22
CA GLU A 123 9.28 -33.94 -13.71
C GLU A 123 9.15 -33.67 -15.22
N LYS A 124 8.81 -34.71 -15.99
CA LYS A 124 8.52 -34.56 -17.42
C LYS A 124 7.26 -33.71 -17.59
N ASP A 125 7.31 -32.74 -18.51
CA ASP A 125 6.20 -31.82 -18.80
C ASP A 125 5.77 -30.95 -17.59
N ARG A 126 6.70 -30.68 -16.66
CA ARG A 126 6.46 -29.91 -15.42
C ARG A 126 5.65 -28.63 -15.62
N ASN A 127 6.00 -27.81 -16.61
CA ASN A 127 5.32 -26.54 -16.88
C ASN A 127 3.86 -26.75 -17.34
N GLN A 128 3.61 -27.79 -18.13
CA GLN A 128 2.26 -28.14 -18.58
C GLN A 128 1.41 -28.62 -17.40
N LYS A 129 1.95 -29.50 -16.55
CA LYS A 129 1.28 -29.97 -15.33
C LYS A 129 0.97 -28.82 -14.37
N ALA A 130 1.93 -27.92 -14.14
CA ALA A 130 1.73 -26.75 -13.29
C ALA A 130 0.61 -25.83 -13.83
N SER A 131 0.60 -25.57 -15.15
CA SER A 131 -0.45 -24.80 -15.80
C SER A 131 -1.83 -25.47 -15.66
N GLY A 132 -1.89 -26.79 -15.78
CA GLY A 132 -3.12 -27.57 -15.55
C GLY A 132 -3.63 -27.45 -14.11
N MET A 133 -2.74 -27.49 -13.12
CA MET A 133 -3.09 -27.32 -11.71
C MET A 133 -3.60 -25.90 -11.40
N ILE A 134 -2.99 -24.86 -11.99
CA ILE A 134 -3.48 -23.48 -11.88
C ILE A 134 -4.91 -23.38 -12.45
N LYS A 135 -5.16 -23.97 -13.63
CA LYS A 135 -6.49 -23.97 -14.25
C LYS A 135 -7.53 -24.67 -13.35
N SER A 136 -7.19 -25.83 -12.79
CA SER A 136 -8.07 -26.53 -11.85
C SER A 136 -8.37 -25.68 -10.61
N TRP A 137 -7.36 -25.01 -10.07
CA TRP A 137 -7.52 -24.12 -8.92
C TRP A 137 -8.46 -22.94 -9.22
N ILE A 138 -8.37 -22.35 -10.42
CA ILE A 138 -9.31 -21.29 -10.86
C ILE A 138 -10.74 -21.83 -10.90
N VAL A 139 -10.96 -23.01 -11.48
CA VAL A 139 -12.29 -23.65 -11.50
C VAL A 139 -12.83 -23.90 -10.09
N ASP A 140 -11.97 -24.26 -9.14
CA ASP A 140 -12.37 -24.43 -7.74
C ASP A 140 -12.75 -23.12 -7.06
N LEU A 141 -12.06 -22.01 -7.42
CA LEU A 141 -12.43 -20.68 -6.95
C LEU A 141 -13.78 -20.25 -7.52
N GLU A 142 -14.00 -20.46 -8.83
CA GLU A 142 -15.28 -20.17 -9.48
C GLU A 142 -16.43 -20.93 -8.80
N ARG A 143 -16.24 -22.22 -8.49
CA ARG A 143 -17.24 -23.05 -7.80
C ARG A 143 -17.57 -22.54 -6.40
N LYS A 144 -16.58 -22.00 -5.69
CA LYS A 144 -16.74 -21.47 -4.32
C LYS A 144 -17.31 -20.05 -4.30
N THR A 145 -17.33 -19.38 -5.44
CA THR A 145 -17.77 -18.00 -5.57
C THR A 145 -19.21 -17.96 -6.03
N ARG A 146 -20.07 -17.22 -5.33
CA ARG A 146 -21.42 -16.96 -5.83
C ARG A 146 -21.33 -16.02 -7.03
N ILE A 147 -21.66 -16.54 -8.21
CA ILE A 147 -21.71 -15.78 -9.46
C ILE A 147 -23.18 -15.66 -9.87
N ASP A 148 -23.67 -14.43 -9.95
CA ASP A 148 -24.99 -14.10 -10.48
C ASP A 148 -24.81 -13.21 -11.71
N ILE A 149 -25.42 -13.62 -12.83
CA ILE A 149 -25.25 -12.96 -14.13
C ILE A 149 -26.60 -12.42 -14.58
N ASN A 150 -26.70 -11.10 -14.69
CA ASN A 150 -27.84 -10.44 -15.32
C ASN A 150 -27.77 -10.61 -16.85
N ARG A 151 -28.31 -11.73 -17.35
CA ARG A 151 -28.28 -12.10 -18.77
C ARG A 151 -29.05 -11.12 -19.65
N GLU A 152 -30.19 -10.62 -19.17
CA GLU A 152 -31.00 -9.65 -19.91
C GLU A 152 -30.22 -8.34 -20.14
N ALA A 153 -29.53 -7.84 -19.11
CA ALA A 153 -28.68 -6.65 -19.26
C ALA A 153 -27.48 -6.93 -20.19
N LEU A 154 -26.88 -8.11 -20.11
CA LEU A 154 -25.74 -8.49 -20.95
C LEU A 154 -26.10 -8.51 -22.45
N GLU A 155 -27.26 -9.09 -22.82
CA GLU A 155 -27.72 -9.16 -24.22
C GLU A 155 -28.00 -7.78 -24.84
N LYS A 156 -28.35 -6.79 -24.02
CA LYS A 156 -28.60 -5.41 -24.48
C LYS A 156 -27.31 -4.65 -24.81
N ILE A 157 -26.15 -5.11 -24.36
CA ILE A 157 -24.87 -4.45 -24.62
C ILE A 157 -24.46 -4.67 -26.08
N ARG A 158 -24.34 -3.58 -26.85
CA ARG A 158 -23.77 -3.61 -28.20
C ARG A 158 -22.29 -3.27 -28.14
N ILE A 159 -21.44 -4.21 -28.54
CA ILE A 159 -20.01 -3.97 -28.72
C ILE A 159 -19.85 -3.20 -30.04
N LYS A 160 -19.23 -2.03 -29.98
CA LYS A 160 -18.89 -1.22 -31.16
C LYS A 160 -17.60 -1.70 -31.78
#